data_AF-A0AAD6YE95-F1
#
_entry.id   AF-A0AAD6YE95-F1
#
_cell.length_a   1.000
_cell.length_b   1.000
_cell.length_c   1.000
_cell.angle_alpha   90.00
_cell.angle_beta   90.00
_cell.angle_gamma   90.00
#
_symmetry.space_group_name_H-M   'P 1'
#
loop_
_entity.id
_entity.type
_entity.pdbx_description
1 polymer ?
#
loop_
_entity_poly.entity_id
_entity_poly.type
_entity_poly.pdbx_seq_one_letter_code
_entity_poly.pdbx_strand_id
1 'polypeptide(L)'
;MRAAVDSLSSTSVSYLSTSSPLKSTSAPPAFKPYTISPVRNQSRYLHLLDGAPRTAREAAFMQALDESEARDNSHKRAMVEMQASTMLADMYSKRAQSQLQGAEERKRRKTGNRKMGDGKAKYFSGDDFYKLCVEDEQRKEEEVAAKERRQADKEVHAGRIAAWQEANEAIRTRNAARREEYATDIATWEVEKTAAKAEKRRPGWLRPKLADYELEVLLPRPKKAVDENEDEERATSGSEMDED
;
A
#
# COMPACT_ATOMS: atom_id res chain seq x y z
N MET A 1 -26.93 1.96 -34.12
CA MET A 1 -25.85 1.39 -33.27
C MET A 1 -24.82 0.59 -34.06
N ARG A 2 -25.19 -0.37 -34.93
CA ARG A 2 -24.21 -1.19 -35.68
C ARG A 2 -23.18 -0.38 -36.48
N ALA A 3 -23.61 0.62 -37.24
CA ALA A 3 -22.69 1.47 -38.02
C ALA A 3 -21.63 2.22 -37.19
N ALA A 4 -21.93 2.56 -35.92
CA ALA A 4 -20.97 3.20 -35.03
C ALA A 4 -19.97 2.19 -34.43
N VAL A 5 -20.38 0.94 -34.24
CA VAL A 5 -19.48 -0.13 -33.79
C VAL A 5 -18.54 -0.54 -34.94
N ASP A 6 -19.06 -0.60 -36.17
CA ASP A 6 -18.28 -0.93 -37.35
C ASP A 6 -17.21 0.14 -37.63
N SER A 7 -17.51 1.43 -37.45
CA SER A 7 -16.51 2.50 -37.60
C SER A 7 -15.42 2.41 -36.52
N LEU A 8 -15.76 2.05 -35.28
CA LEU A 8 -14.79 1.85 -34.20
C LEU A 8 -13.84 0.68 -34.46
N SER A 9 -14.31 -0.37 -35.13
CA SER A 9 -13.49 -1.55 -35.46
C SER A 9 -12.27 -1.23 -36.34
N SER A 10 -12.33 -0.14 -37.11
CA SER A 10 -11.23 0.35 -37.97
C SER A 10 -10.27 1.32 -37.25
N THR A 11 -10.55 1.68 -35.99
CA THR A 11 -9.71 2.61 -35.21
C THR A 11 -8.75 1.89 -34.27
N SER A 12 -7.81 2.62 -33.67
CA SER A 12 -6.95 2.11 -32.57
C SER A 12 -7.74 1.67 -31.33
N VAL A 13 -9.04 1.97 -31.27
CA VAL A 13 -9.95 1.65 -30.18
C VAL A 13 -10.81 0.42 -30.49
N SER A 14 -10.50 -0.32 -31.55
CA SER A 14 -11.19 -1.55 -31.97
C SER A 14 -11.24 -2.64 -30.89
N TYR A 15 -10.33 -2.59 -29.93
CA TYR A 15 -10.33 -3.49 -28.77
C TYR A 15 -11.56 -3.33 -27.87
N LEU A 16 -12.29 -2.19 -27.93
CA LEU A 16 -13.54 -2.02 -27.18
C LEU A 16 -14.73 -2.79 -27.78
N SER A 17 -14.71 -3.05 -29.09
CA SER A 17 -15.76 -3.81 -29.79
C SER A 17 -15.42 -5.29 -29.95
N THR A 18 -14.17 -5.67 -29.72
CA THR A 18 -13.69 -7.04 -29.96
C THR A 18 -13.84 -7.88 -28.70
N SER A 19 -14.35 -9.10 -28.83
CA SER A 19 -14.47 -10.08 -27.72
C SER A 19 -13.12 -10.62 -27.21
N SER A 20 -11.98 -10.07 -27.67
CA SER A 20 -10.66 -10.52 -27.27
C SER A 20 -10.28 -9.93 -25.91
N PRO A 21 -9.54 -10.67 -25.07
CA PRO A 21 -9.05 -10.13 -23.80
C PRO A 21 -8.15 -8.91 -24.05
N LEU A 22 -8.27 -7.90 -23.19
CA LEU A 22 -7.42 -6.71 -23.23
C LEU A 22 -5.95 -7.11 -23.10
N LYS A 23 -5.11 -6.51 -23.94
CA LYS A 23 -3.65 -6.72 -23.96
C LYS A 23 -2.95 -5.51 -23.37
N SER A 24 -1.69 -5.67 -22.99
CA SER A 24 -0.89 -4.54 -22.50
C SER A 24 -0.75 -3.43 -23.56
N THR A 25 -0.82 -3.80 -24.84
CA THR A 25 -0.71 -2.90 -26.00
C THR A 25 -1.98 -2.08 -26.29
N SER A 26 -3.14 -2.41 -25.70
CA SER A 26 -4.38 -1.63 -25.88
C SER A 26 -4.46 -0.51 -24.85
N ALA A 27 -3.82 0.62 -25.15
CA ALA A 27 -3.82 1.81 -24.29
C ALA A 27 -5.10 2.66 -24.49
N PRO A 28 -5.82 3.04 -23.40
CA PRO A 28 -6.91 3.99 -23.52
C PRO A 28 -6.38 5.37 -23.97
N PRO A 29 -7.25 6.18 -24.60
CA PRO A 29 -6.88 7.54 -24.98
C PRO A 29 -6.48 8.34 -23.73
N ALA A 30 -5.35 9.04 -23.82
CA ALA A 30 -4.85 9.85 -22.72
C ALA A 30 -5.79 11.04 -22.46
N PHE A 31 -6.34 11.11 -21.25
CA PHE A 31 -7.14 12.25 -20.83
C PHE A 31 -6.23 13.45 -20.55
N LYS A 32 -6.52 14.59 -21.21
CA LYS A 32 -5.86 15.87 -20.92
C LYS A 32 -6.84 16.72 -20.11
N PRO A 33 -6.59 16.95 -18.81
CA PRO A 33 -7.47 17.80 -18.03
C PRO A 33 -7.41 19.23 -18.53
N TYR A 34 -8.57 19.90 -18.51
CA TYR A 34 -8.64 21.33 -18.75
C TYR A 34 -8.39 22.08 -17.45
N THR A 35 -7.65 23.17 -17.50
CA THR A 35 -7.45 24.03 -16.33
C THR A 35 -8.76 24.73 -15.97
N ILE A 36 -9.34 24.36 -14.83
CA ILE A 36 -10.54 25.01 -14.29
C ILE A 36 -10.11 26.15 -13.37
N SER A 37 -10.71 27.33 -13.51
CA SER A 37 -10.47 28.44 -12.59
C SER A 37 -10.81 28.02 -11.16
N PRO A 38 -10.04 28.42 -10.13
CA PRO A 38 -10.35 28.08 -8.74
C PRO A 38 -11.78 28.46 -8.36
N VAL A 39 -12.47 27.55 -7.66
CA VAL A 39 -13.75 27.86 -7.01
C VAL A 39 -13.42 28.86 -5.90
N ARG A 40 -13.88 30.10 -6.05
CA ARG A 40 -13.65 31.12 -5.03
C ARG A 40 -14.73 30.96 -3.97
N ASN A 41 -14.31 30.85 -2.70
CA ASN A 41 -15.23 30.84 -1.57
C ASN A 41 -15.88 32.21 -1.35
N GLN A 42 -15.32 33.25 -1.97
CA GLN A 42 -15.77 34.62 -1.90
C GLN A 42 -16.11 35.10 -3.32
N SER A 43 -17.35 35.56 -3.49
CA SER A 43 -17.82 36.23 -4.71
C SER A 43 -16.83 37.32 -5.14
N ARG A 44 -16.61 37.49 -6.44
CA ARG A 44 -15.83 38.65 -6.91
C ARG A 44 -16.53 39.97 -6.55
N TYR A 45 -17.83 39.89 -6.37
CA TYR A 45 -18.74 40.99 -6.16
C TYR A 45 -19.28 41.00 -4.72
N LEU A 46 -18.52 40.47 -3.75
CA LEU A 46 -18.91 40.50 -2.33
C LEU A 46 -19.37 41.89 -1.87
N HIS A 47 -18.64 42.94 -2.24
CA HIS A 47 -19.01 44.32 -1.90
C HIS A 47 -20.37 44.76 -2.46
N LEU A 48 -20.84 44.17 -3.58
CA LEU A 48 -22.18 44.41 -4.13
C LEU A 48 -23.24 43.58 -3.42
N LEU A 49 -22.89 42.41 -2.89
CA LEU A 49 -23.80 41.53 -2.14
C LEU A 49 -23.94 41.94 -0.67
N ASP A 50 -22.90 42.54 -0.07
CA ASP A 50 -22.91 43.00 1.33
C ASP A 50 -23.72 44.29 1.54
N GLY A 51 -23.97 45.05 0.48
CA GLY A 51 -24.73 46.31 0.55
C GLY A 51 -26.23 46.09 0.65
N ALA A 52 -26.93 46.88 1.48
CA ALA A 52 -28.39 46.87 1.50
C ALA A 52 -28.95 47.48 0.19
N PRO A 53 -29.86 46.78 -0.53
CA PRO A 53 -30.45 47.31 -1.76
C PRO A 53 -31.30 48.54 -1.45
N ARG A 54 -31.12 49.61 -2.22
CA ARG A 54 -31.89 50.86 -2.07
C ARG A 54 -33.19 50.83 -2.86
N THR A 55 -33.23 50.04 -3.92
CA THR A 55 -34.38 49.92 -4.81
C THR A 55 -34.75 48.45 -5.05
N ALA A 56 -36.02 48.18 -5.36
CA ALA A 56 -36.49 46.83 -5.68
C ALA A 56 -35.74 46.22 -6.88
N ARG A 57 -35.33 47.07 -7.83
CA ARG A 57 -34.55 46.64 -9.00
C ARG A 57 -33.13 46.19 -8.61
N GLU A 58 -32.47 46.89 -7.69
CA GLU A 58 -31.17 46.47 -7.16
C GLU A 58 -31.26 45.12 -6.45
N ALA A 59 -32.31 44.91 -5.64
CA ALA A 59 -32.54 43.63 -4.98
C ALA A 59 -32.67 42.49 -6.01
N ALA A 60 -33.42 42.69 -7.10
CA ALA A 60 -33.54 41.71 -8.17
C ALA A 60 -32.20 41.41 -8.88
N PHE A 61 -31.36 42.42 -9.09
CA PHE A 61 -30.03 42.23 -9.68
C PHE A 61 -29.08 41.50 -8.73
N MET A 62 -29.09 41.81 -7.44
CA MET A 62 -28.28 41.11 -6.44
C MET A 62 -28.68 39.62 -6.37
N GLN A 63 -29.98 39.32 -6.36
CA GLN A 63 -30.47 37.95 -6.39
C GLN A 63 -30.04 37.22 -7.68
N ALA A 64 -30.22 37.83 -8.84
CA ALA A 64 -29.79 37.24 -10.11
C ALA A 64 -28.27 36.99 -10.16
N LEU A 65 -27.48 37.86 -9.53
CA LEU A 65 -26.03 37.71 -9.42
C LEU A 65 -25.67 36.51 -8.53
N ASP A 66 -26.26 36.41 -7.34
CA ASP A 66 -26.04 35.28 -6.42
C ASP A 66 -26.44 33.95 -7.07
N GLU A 67 -27.60 33.89 -7.73
CA GLU A 67 -28.05 32.71 -8.47
C GLU A 67 -27.11 32.35 -9.64
N SER A 68 -26.55 33.35 -10.34
CA SER A 68 -25.57 33.10 -11.41
C SER A 68 -24.26 32.54 -10.88
N GLU A 69 -23.73 33.09 -9.77
CA GLU A 69 -22.49 32.63 -9.16
C GLU A 69 -22.65 31.24 -8.53
N ALA A 70 -23.80 30.97 -7.90
CA ALA A 70 -24.13 29.65 -7.37
C ALA A 70 -24.16 28.60 -8.49
N ARG A 71 -24.78 28.91 -9.64
CA ARG A 71 -24.81 28.02 -10.81
C ARG A 71 -23.41 27.79 -11.39
N ASP A 72 -22.62 28.84 -11.57
CA ASP A 72 -21.26 28.73 -12.09
C ASP A 72 -20.36 27.91 -11.15
N ASN A 73 -20.48 28.13 -9.85
CA ASN A 73 -19.74 27.36 -8.85
C ASN A 73 -20.17 25.88 -8.84
N SER A 74 -21.46 25.60 -8.99
CA SER A 74 -21.99 24.24 -9.14
C SER A 74 -21.40 23.54 -10.37
N HIS A 75 -21.42 24.20 -11.53
CA HIS A 75 -20.83 23.66 -12.77
C HIS A 75 -19.33 23.42 -12.64
N LYS A 76 -18.59 24.34 -12.02
CA LYS A 76 -17.14 24.15 -11.78
C LYS A 76 -16.88 22.94 -10.89
N ARG A 77 -17.64 22.78 -9.80
CA ARG A 77 -17.51 21.62 -8.90
C ARG A 77 -17.78 20.31 -9.65
N ALA A 78 -18.88 20.24 -10.41
CA ALA A 78 -19.21 19.06 -11.21
C ALA A 78 -18.11 18.73 -12.24
N MET A 79 -17.54 19.75 -12.89
CA MET A 79 -16.43 19.58 -13.82
C MET A 79 -15.15 19.08 -13.13
N VAL A 80 -14.83 19.59 -11.94
CA VAL A 80 -13.69 19.12 -11.14
C VAL A 80 -13.88 17.66 -10.74
N GLU A 81 -15.08 17.27 -10.28
CA GLU A 81 -15.40 15.89 -9.92
C GLU A 81 -15.29 14.94 -11.13
N MET A 82 -15.77 15.38 -12.30
CA MET A 82 -15.64 14.61 -13.55
C MET A 82 -14.17 14.46 -13.97
N GLN A 83 -13.36 15.54 -13.87
CA GLN A 83 -11.93 15.46 -14.17
C GLN A 83 -11.19 14.55 -13.17
N ALA A 84 -11.53 14.63 -11.88
CA ALA A 84 -10.91 13.80 -10.85
C ALA A 84 -11.23 12.31 -11.07
N SER A 85 -12.49 11.97 -11.33
CA SER A 85 -12.91 10.58 -11.59
C SER A 85 -12.26 10.00 -12.85
N THR A 86 -12.15 10.78 -13.93
CA THR A 86 -11.47 10.35 -15.16
C THR A 86 -9.96 10.17 -14.97
N MET A 87 -9.30 11.05 -14.21
CA MET A 87 -7.88 10.86 -13.83
C MET A 87 -7.67 9.59 -13.00
N LEU A 88 -8.53 9.34 -12.01
CA LEU A 88 -8.43 8.12 -11.19
C LEU A 88 -8.63 6.85 -12.03
N ALA A 89 -9.57 6.88 -12.98
CA ALA A 89 -9.78 5.78 -13.92
C ALA A 89 -8.57 5.56 -14.85
N ASP A 90 -7.95 6.64 -15.35
CA ASP A 90 -6.71 6.57 -16.15
C ASP A 90 -5.55 5.97 -15.34
N MET A 91 -5.36 6.43 -14.09
CA MET A 91 -4.34 5.88 -13.19
C MET A 91 -4.56 4.39 -12.90
N TYR A 92 -5.80 3.99 -12.63
CA TYR A 92 -6.16 2.60 -12.44
C TYR A 92 -5.86 1.77 -13.70
N SER A 93 -6.26 2.27 -14.86
CA SER A 93 -6.05 1.58 -16.15
C SER A 93 -4.56 1.40 -16.45
N LYS A 94 -3.73 2.43 -16.22
CA LYS A 94 -2.26 2.34 -16.33
C LYS A 94 -1.66 1.30 -15.40
N ARG A 95 -2.14 1.23 -14.15
CA ARG A 95 -1.69 0.21 -13.19
C ARG A 95 -2.12 -1.20 -13.59
N ALA A 96 -3.35 -1.38 -14.08
CA ALA A 96 -3.82 -2.66 -14.58
C ALA A 96 -3.00 -3.12 -15.80
N GLN A 97 -2.68 -2.19 -16.71
CA GLN A 97 -1.85 -2.46 -17.87
C GLN A 97 -0.41 -2.83 -17.51
N SER A 98 0.22 -2.15 -16.56
CA SER A 98 1.58 -2.50 -16.13
C SER A 98 1.64 -3.88 -15.48
N GLN A 99 0.61 -4.26 -14.70
CA GLN A 99 0.49 -5.60 -14.15
C GLN A 99 0.29 -6.65 -15.26
N LEU A 100 -0.55 -6.35 -16.24
CA LEU A 100 -0.83 -7.24 -17.37
C LEU A 100 0.41 -7.41 -18.26
N GLN A 101 1.14 -6.33 -18.52
CA GLN A 101 2.45 -6.36 -19.20
C GLN A 101 3.44 -7.23 -18.43
N GLY A 102 3.58 -7.02 -17.12
CA GLY A 102 4.46 -7.85 -16.29
C GLY A 102 4.07 -9.32 -16.28
N ALA A 103 2.76 -9.63 -16.31
CA ALA A 103 2.28 -11.00 -16.43
C ALA A 103 2.56 -11.61 -17.81
N GLU A 104 2.35 -10.86 -18.89
CA GLU A 104 2.65 -11.27 -20.26
C GLU A 104 4.16 -11.51 -20.46
N GLU A 105 5.01 -10.61 -19.96
CA GLU A 105 6.47 -10.76 -19.99
C GLU A 105 6.95 -11.95 -19.17
N ARG A 106 6.41 -12.17 -17.96
CA ARG A 106 6.71 -13.37 -17.15
C ARG A 106 6.31 -14.65 -17.86
N LYS A 107 5.15 -14.68 -18.52
CA LYS A 107 4.72 -15.83 -19.33
C LYS A 107 5.68 -16.06 -20.50
N ARG A 108 6.08 -15.00 -21.20
CA ARG A 108 7.09 -15.09 -22.28
C ARG A 108 8.43 -15.62 -21.79
N ARG A 109 8.94 -15.13 -20.64
CA ARG A 109 10.20 -15.58 -20.04
C ARG A 109 10.17 -17.05 -19.61
N LYS A 110 9.07 -17.53 -19.02
CA LYS A 110 8.92 -18.96 -18.66
C LYS A 110 9.09 -19.90 -19.85
N THR A 111 8.64 -19.49 -21.03
CA THR A 111 8.80 -20.28 -22.26
C THR A 111 10.23 -20.19 -22.82
N GLY A 112 10.96 -19.10 -22.55
CA GLY A 112 12.32 -18.86 -23.05
C GLY A 112 13.45 -19.54 -22.28
N ASN A 113 13.22 -20.01 -21.05
CA ASN A 113 14.28 -20.63 -20.22
C ASN A 113 14.53 -22.12 -20.48
N ARG A 114 13.86 -22.73 -21.47
CA ARG A 114 14.25 -24.07 -21.92
C ARG A 114 15.43 -23.87 -22.86
N LYS A 115 16.61 -24.46 -22.57
CA LYS A 115 17.82 -24.46 -23.43
C LYS A 115 17.61 -24.94 -24.89
N MET A 116 16.38 -25.25 -25.28
CA MET A 116 15.91 -25.61 -26.62
C MET A 116 15.17 -24.45 -27.30
N GLY A 117 15.60 -23.19 -27.10
CA GLY A 117 14.75 -22.02 -27.33
C GLY A 117 15.23 -20.93 -28.30
N ASP A 118 16.51 -20.87 -28.68
CA ASP A 118 17.02 -19.78 -29.55
C ASP A 118 16.69 -19.96 -31.05
N GLY A 119 15.87 -20.96 -31.41
CA GLY A 119 15.50 -21.24 -32.80
C GLY A 119 16.67 -21.66 -33.70
N LYS A 120 17.88 -21.77 -33.15
CA LYS A 120 19.04 -22.37 -33.77
C LYS A 120 19.56 -23.45 -32.82
N ALA A 121 19.20 -24.70 -33.12
CA ALA A 121 19.97 -25.84 -32.65
C ALA A 121 21.39 -25.67 -33.23
N LYS A 122 22.27 -25.01 -32.48
CA LYS A 122 23.71 -25.07 -32.75
C LYS A 122 24.04 -26.55 -32.64
N TYR A 123 24.59 -27.13 -33.71
CA TYR A 123 25.03 -28.52 -33.72
C TYR A 123 26.16 -28.68 -32.70
N PHE A 124 25.79 -28.84 -31.43
CA PHE A 124 26.71 -29.34 -30.42
C PHE A 124 26.92 -30.82 -30.73
N SER A 125 28.19 -31.21 -30.78
CA SER A 125 28.63 -32.60 -30.62
C SER A 125 27.85 -33.21 -29.45
N GLY A 126 27.29 -34.41 -29.62
CA GLY A 126 26.38 -35.02 -28.64
C GLY A 126 26.93 -35.03 -27.20
N ASP A 127 28.25 -35.15 -27.05
CA ASP A 127 28.94 -35.16 -25.76
C ASP A 127 28.95 -33.80 -25.05
N ASP A 128 29.10 -32.69 -25.80
CA ASP A 128 29.12 -31.34 -25.22
C ASP A 128 27.72 -30.92 -24.78
N PHE A 129 26.70 -31.31 -25.55
CA PHE A 129 25.31 -31.09 -25.17
C PHE A 129 24.93 -31.91 -23.93
N TYR A 130 25.37 -33.17 -23.87
CA TYR A 130 25.11 -34.03 -22.71
C TYR A 130 25.71 -33.45 -21.42
N LYS A 131 26.98 -32.99 -21.45
CA LYS A 131 27.61 -32.31 -20.31
C LYS A 131 26.80 -31.09 -19.87
N LEU A 132 26.38 -30.26 -20.82
CA LEU A 132 25.61 -29.06 -20.55
C LEU A 132 24.21 -29.35 -19.95
N CYS A 133 23.60 -30.49 -20.29
CA CYS A 133 22.35 -30.96 -19.69
C CYS A 133 22.56 -31.44 -18.26
N VAL A 134 23.62 -32.22 -18.01
CA VAL A 134 23.98 -32.71 -16.67
C VAL A 134 24.28 -31.55 -15.72
N GLU A 135 25.06 -30.56 -16.15
CA GLU A 135 25.33 -29.35 -15.36
C GLU A 135 24.05 -28.56 -15.04
N ASP A 136 23.11 -28.48 -15.99
CA ASP A 136 21.83 -27.78 -15.78
C ASP A 136 20.89 -28.53 -14.82
N GLU A 137 20.92 -29.86 -14.84
CA GLU A 137 20.19 -30.70 -13.89
C GLU A 137 20.78 -30.57 -12.48
N GLN A 138 22.11 -30.66 -12.35
CA GLN A 138 22.82 -30.44 -11.09
C GLN A 138 22.52 -29.06 -10.50
N ARG A 139 22.58 -27.99 -11.32
CA ARG A 139 22.23 -26.63 -10.84
C ARG A 139 20.77 -26.56 -10.35
N LYS A 140 19.83 -27.21 -11.04
CA LYS A 140 18.43 -27.23 -10.60
C LYS A 140 18.25 -27.98 -9.29
N GLU A 141 18.95 -29.10 -9.11
CA GLU A 141 18.94 -29.87 -7.87
C GLU A 141 19.52 -29.04 -6.71
N GLU A 142 20.64 -28.35 -6.93
CA GLU A 142 21.24 -27.43 -5.95
C GLU A 142 20.30 -26.26 -5.61
N GLU A 143 19.64 -25.65 -6.60
CA GLU A 143 18.66 -24.59 -6.38
C GLU A 143 17.44 -25.07 -5.58
N VAL A 144 16.97 -26.30 -5.82
CA VAL A 144 15.87 -26.90 -5.07
C VAL A 144 16.32 -27.17 -3.63
N ALA A 145 17.48 -27.79 -3.44
CA ALA A 145 18.05 -28.05 -2.12
C ALA A 145 18.28 -26.74 -1.33
N ALA A 146 18.76 -25.68 -1.97
CA ALA A 146 18.93 -24.36 -1.34
C ALA A 146 17.58 -23.74 -0.94
N LYS A 147 16.53 -23.88 -1.77
CA LYS A 147 15.17 -23.42 -1.42
C LYS A 147 14.60 -24.18 -0.23
N GLU A 148 14.79 -25.50 -0.20
CA GLU A 148 14.35 -26.34 0.92
C GLU A 148 15.05 -25.97 2.22
N ARG A 149 16.37 -25.73 2.19
CA ARG A 149 17.13 -25.22 3.35
C ARG A 149 16.57 -23.89 3.85
N ARG A 150 16.40 -22.92 2.94
CA ARG A 150 15.82 -21.61 3.29
C ARG A 150 14.40 -21.71 3.84
N GLN A 151 13.62 -22.70 3.40
CA GLN A 151 12.27 -22.94 3.92
C GLN A 151 12.34 -23.54 5.34
N ALA A 152 13.19 -24.53 5.55
CA ALA A 152 13.42 -25.12 6.88
C ALA A 152 13.87 -24.06 7.90
N ASP A 153 14.79 -23.17 7.53
CA ASP A 153 15.26 -22.09 8.42
C ASP A 153 14.15 -21.10 8.78
N LYS A 154 13.27 -20.80 7.83
CA LYS A 154 12.08 -19.96 8.08
C LYS A 154 11.12 -20.62 9.04
N GLU A 155 10.89 -21.92 8.91
CA GLU A 155 10.00 -22.69 9.79
C GLU A 155 10.57 -22.76 11.21
N VAL A 156 11.89 -23.00 11.36
CA VAL A 156 12.56 -22.96 12.66
C VAL A 156 12.47 -21.58 13.30
N HIS A 157 12.70 -20.50 12.53
CA HIS A 157 12.58 -19.14 13.06
C HIS A 157 11.14 -18.79 13.43
N ALA A 158 10.16 -19.20 12.61
CA ALA A 158 8.74 -19.01 12.92
C ALA A 158 8.35 -19.72 14.23
N GLY A 159 8.81 -20.95 14.43
CA GLY A 159 8.61 -21.68 15.69
C GLY A 159 9.20 -20.95 16.90
N ARG A 160 10.43 -20.42 16.79
CA ARG A 160 11.05 -19.62 17.85
C ARG A 160 10.26 -18.35 18.18
N ILE A 161 9.71 -17.68 17.17
CA ILE A 161 8.88 -16.48 17.35
C ILE A 161 7.55 -16.84 18.02
N ALA A 162 6.90 -17.94 17.63
CA ALA A 162 5.65 -18.39 18.24
C ALA A 162 5.84 -18.71 19.73
N ALA A 163 6.86 -19.51 20.08
CA ALA A 163 7.17 -19.82 21.48
C ALA A 163 7.49 -18.56 22.31
N TRP A 164 8.19 -17.59 21.71
CA TRP A 164 8.46 -16.30 22.36
C TRP A 164 7.18 -15.47 22.58
N GLN A 165 6.23 -15.51 21.65
CA GLN A 165 4.95 -14.81 21.79
C GLN A 165 4.12 -15.41 22.94
N GLU A 166 4.00 -16.74 22.99
CA GLU A 166 3.26 -17.45 24.04
C GLU A 166 3.84 -17.16 25.43
N ALA A 167 5.17 -17.21 25.58
CA ALA A 167 5.83 -16.89 26.84
C ALA A 167 5.57 -15.44 27.29
N ASN A 168 5.62 -14.49 26.35
CA ASN A 168 5.34 -13.08 26.66
C ASN A 168 3.87 -12.79 26.93
N GLU A 169 2.96 -13.52 26.29
CA GLU A 169 1.53 -13.43 26.59
C GLU A 169 1.25 -13.91 28.02
N ALA A 170 1.84 -15.02 28.44
CA ALA A 170 1.75 -15.51 29.82
C ALA A 170 2.35 -14.54 30.87
N ILE A 171 3.39 -13.78 30.50
CA ILE A 171 3.93 -12.71 31.36
C ILE A 171 2.94 -11.53 31.42
N ARG A 172 2.36 -11.14 30.29
CA ARG A 172 1.39 -10.04 30.23
C ARG A 172 0.14 -10.32 31.04
N THR A 173 -0.41 -11.54 31.01
CA THR A 173 -1.59 -11.92 31.79
C THR A 173 -1.32 -11.85 33.29
N ARG A 174 -0.16 -12.37 33.75
CA ARG A 174 0.27 -12.27 35.15
C ARG A 174 0.49 -10.81 35.59
N ASN A 175 1.12 -10.00 34.74
CA ASN A 175 1.30 -8.58 35.00
C ASN A 175 -0.02 -7.79 34.99
N ALA A 176 -1.00 -8.19 34.18
CA ALA A 176 -2.33 -7.60 34.18
C ALA A 176 -3.04 -7.86 35.51
N ALA A 177 -3.02 -9.11 36.00
CA ALA A 177 -3.58 -9.46 37.31
C ALA A 177 -2.93 -8.66 38.46
N ARG A 178 -1.59 -8.56 38.48
CA ARG A 178 -0.87 -7.74 39.49
C ARG A 178 -1.21 -6.25 39.41
N ARG A 179 -1.51 -5.73 38.20
CA ARG A 179 -1.97 -4.34 38.03
C ARG A 179 -3.40 -4.14 38.50
N GLU A 180 -4.26 -5.13 38.36
CA GLU A 180 -5.62 -5.09 38.90
C GLU A 180 -5.61 -5.08 40.43
N GLU A 181 -4.78 -5.91 41.07
CA GLU A 181 -4.56 -5.89 42.52
C GLU A 181 -4.06 -4.51 43.01
N TYR A 182 -3.07 -3.94 42.31
CA TYR A 182 -2.61 -2.59 42.60
C TYR A 182 -3.72 -1.54 42.42
N ALA A 183 -4.55 -1.67 41.39
CA ALA A 183 -5.66 -0.74 41.16
C ALA A 183 -6.73 -0.84 42.26
N THR A 184 -7.03 -2.06 42.75
CA THR A 184 -7.95 -2.25 43.88
C THR A 184 -7.39 -1.64 45.16
N ASP A 185 -6.09 -1.81 45.42
CA ASP A 185 -5.45 -1.26 46.62
C ASP A 185 -5.33 0.28 46.57
N ILE A 186 -5.13 0.84 45.38
CA ILE A 186 -5.20 2.29 45.20
C ILE A 186 -6.63 2.80 45.44
N ALA A 187 -7.64 2.11 44.93
CA ALA A 187 -9.05 2.51 45.12
C ALA A 187 -9.46 2.45 46.60
N THR A 188 -9.10 1.38 47.32
CA THR A 188 -9.36 1.27 48.77
C THR A 188 -8.63 2.35 49.55
N TRP A 189 -7.38 2.66 49.18
CA TRP A 189 -6.63 3.77 49.77
C TRP A 189 -7.26 5.14 49.49
N GLU A 190 -7.82 5.37 48.30
CA GLU A 190 -8.52 6.62 47.97
C GLU A 190 -9.80 6.80 48.79
N VAL A 191 -10.57 5.73 48.97
CA VAL A 191 -11.76 5.73 49.85
C VAL A 191 -11.35 6.07 51.28
N GLU A 192 -10.34 5.39 51.85
CA GLU A 192 -9.84 5.70 53.18
C GLU A 192 -9.34 7.15 53.28
N LYS A 193 -8.60 7.62 52.28
CA LYS A 193 -8.09 8.99 52.26
C LYS A 193 -9.20 10.01 52.31
N THR A 194 -10.30 9.78 51.60
CA THR A 194 -11.47 10.67 51.64
C THR A 194 -12.20 10.61 52.99
N ALA A 195 -12.37 9.42 53.58
CA ALA A 195 -12.96 9.24 54.90
C ALA A 195 -12.11 9.92 56.00
N ALA A 196 -10.80 9.68 56.03
CA ALA A 196 -9.86 10.30 56.96
C ALA A 196 -9.86 11.84 56.85
N LYS A 197 -9.98 12.38 55.62
CA LYS A 197 -10.09 13.83 55.40
C LYS A 197 -11.40 14.39 55.97
N ALA A 198 -12.53 13.68 55.82
CA ALA A 198 -13.82 14.08 56.39
C ALA A 198 -13.78 14.09 57.93
N GLU A 199 -13.12 13.09 58.53
CA GLU A 199 -12.93 12.96 59.98
C GLU A 199 -11.78 13.84 60.54
N LYS A 200 -11.08 14.60 59.69
CA LYS A 200 -9.90 15.40 60.03
C LYS A 200 -8.76 14.60 60.68
N ARG A 201 -8.66 13.31 60.33
CA ARG A 201 -7.60 12.39 60.74
C ARG A 201 -6.59 12.18 59.60
N ARG A 202 -5.39 11.68 59.92
CA ARG A 202 -4.42 11.21 58.91
C ARG A 202 -4.76 9.79 58.47
N PRO A 203 -4.74 9.46 57.16
CA PRO A 203 -4.97 8.10 56.68
C PRO A 203 -4.05 7.10 57.38
N GLY A 204 -4.59 5.94 57.78
CA GLY A 204 -3.88 4.96 58.61
C GLY A 204 -2.74 4.22 57.90
N TRP A 205 -2.76 4.18 56.57
CA TRP A 205 -1.80 3.46 55.72
C TRP A 205 -1.25 4.34 54.60
N LEU A 206 -0.01 4.04 54.21
CA LEU A 206 0.71 4.70 53.13
C LEU A 206 0.10 4.33 51.77
N ARG A 207 0.24 5.23 50.79
CA ARG A 207 -0.20 4.98 49.42
C ARG A 207 0.55 3.76 48.84
N PRO A 208 -0.15 2.75 48.31
CA PRO A 208 0.47 1.64 47.60
C PRO A 208 1.39 2.13 46.47
N LYS A 209 2.53 1.47 46.24
CA LYS A 209 3.44 1.79 45.13
C LYS A 209 3.47 0.64 44.14
N LEU A 210 3.46 0.95 42.85
CA LEU A 210 3.49 -0.06 41.79
C LEU A 210 4.75 -0.96 41.83
N ALA A 211 5.87 -0.45 42.37
CA ALA A 211 7.11 -1.21 42.52
C ALA A 211 6.98 -2.41 43.49
N ASP A 212 6.02 -2.34 44.43
CA ASP A 212 5.81 -3.38 45.44
C ASP A 212 5.08 -4.62 44.86
N TYR A 213 4.56 -4.53 43.63
CA TYR A 213 3.83 -5.59 42.92
C TYR A 213 4.71 -6.31 41.87
N GLU A 214 6.04 -6.18 41.96
CA GLU A 214 7.09 -6.88 41.20
C GLU A 214 6.68 -7.31 39.78
N LEU A 215 6.43 -6.38 38.85
CA LEU A 215 6.04 -6.75 37.48
C LEU A 215 7.17 -7.48 36.74
N GLU A 216 6.83 -8.61 36.10
CA GLU A 216 7.78 -9.41 35.35
C GLU A 216 8.19 -8.72 34.04
N VAL A 217 9.48 -8.81 33.69
CA VAL A 217 10.03 -8.22 32.46
C VAL A 217 9.79 -9.15 31.28
N LEU A 218 9.38 -8.59 30.14
CA LEU A 218 9.18 -9.36 28.91
C LEU A 218 10.51 -9.90 28.37
N LEU A 219 10.47 -11.12 27.82
CA LEU A 219 11.63 -11.75 27.20
C LEU A 219 12.04 -11.00 25.92
N PRO A 220 13.35 -10.87 25.64
CA PRO A 220 13.84 -10.23 24.43
C PRO A 220 13.47 -11.03 23.18
N ARG A 221 13.20 -10.34 22.07
CA ARG A 221 12.79 -10.96 20.82
C ARG A 221 13.92 -11.79 20.19
N PRO A 222 13.66 -13.03 19.73
CA PRO A 222 14.63 -13.82 18.97
C PRO A 222 15.11 -13.08 17.72
N LYS A 223 16.43 -12.98 17.54
CA LYS A 223 17.03 -12.42 16.32
C LYS A 223 16.88 -13.40 15.15
N LYS A 224 16.76 -12.88 13.93
CA LYS A 224 16.94 -13.69 12.73
C LYS A 224 18.42 -14.06 12.64
N ALA A 225 18.72 -15.30 12.26
CA ALA A 225 20.06 -15.63 11.80
C ALA A 225 20.32 -14.77 10.56
N VAL A 226 21.42 -14.00 10.59
CA VAL A 226 21.88 -13.26 9.41
C VAL A 226 22.57 -14.31 8.54
N ASP A 227 22.04 -14.57 7.36
CA ASP A 227 22.74 -15.34 6.34
C ASP A 227 23.92 -14.47 5.87
N GLU A 228 25.15 -14.81 6.23
CA GLU A 228 26.38 -14.10 5.85
C GLU A 228 26.69 -14.16 4.33
N ASN A 229 25.78 -14.71 3.51
CA ASN A 229 25.97 -14.90 2.06
C ASN A 229 25.14 -13.95 1.18
N GLU A 230 24.44 -12.95 1.73
CA GLU A 230 23.63 -12.01 0.92
C GLU A 230 24.40 -10.80 0.35
N ASP A 231 25.67 -10.59 0.71
CA ASP A 231 26.40 -9.34 0.36
C ASP A 231 27.41 -9.44 -0.81
N GLU A 232 27.67 -10.60 -1.43
CA GLU A 232 28.69 -10.70 -2.50
C GLU A 232 28.18 -10.59 -3.95
N GLU A 233 26.87 -10.71 -4.24
CA GLU A 233 26.37 -10.67 -5.64
C GLU A 233 25.96 -9.28 -6.17
N ARG A 234 26.31 -8.18 -5.48
CA ARG A 234 25.98 -6.82 -5.95
C ARG A 234 27.15 -6.00 -6.49
N ALA A 235 28.35 -6.57 -6.57
CA ALA A 235 29.58 -5.81 -6.87
C ALA A 235 30.19 -6.02 -8.27
N THR A 236 29.56 -6.76 -9.19
CA THR A 236 30.13 -6.99 -10.55
C THR A 236 29.11 -6.79 -11.66
N SER A 237 28.59 -5.58 -11.83
CA SER A 237 27.99 -5.12 -13.10
C SER A 237 27.95 -3.59 -13.11
N GLY A 238 29.09 -2.97 -13.43
CA GLY A 238 29.24 -1.52 -13.47
C GLY A 238 30.68 -1.07 -13.64
N SER A 239 31.40 -1.65 -14.61
CA SER A 239 32.73 -1.18 -15.02
C SER A 239 33.05 -1.64 -16.43
N GLU A 240 32.50 -0.93 -17.42
CA GLU A 240 32.94 -0.85 -18.83
C GLU A 240 31.91 0.08 -19.50
N MET A 241 32.22 1.14 -20.23
CA MET A 241 33.43 1.63 -20.87
C MET A 241 33.04 3.04 -21.37
N ASP A 242 33.83 4.08 -21.16
CA ASP A 242 33.80 5.30 -21.97
C ASP A 242 35.13 6.06 -21.77
N GLU A 243 36.11 5.70 -22.59
CA GLU A 243 37.24 6.57 -22.98
C GLU A 243 37.49 6.31 -24.48
N ASP A 244 36.96 7.21 -25.32
CA ASP A 244 37.62 7.93 -26.44
C ASP A 244 36.59 8.43 -27.48
#